data_AF-A0A946CSV8-F1
#
_entry.id   AF-A0A946CSV8-F1
#
_cell.length_a   1.000
_cell.length_b   1.000
_cell.length_c   1.000
_cell.angle_alpha   90.00
_cell.angle_beta   90.00
_cell.angle_gamma   90.00
#
_symmetry.space_group_name_H-M   'P 1'
#
loop_
_entity.id
_entity.type
_entity.pdbx_description
1 polymer ?
#
loop_
_entity_poly.entity_id
_entity_poly.type
_entity_poly.pdbx_seq_one_letter_code
_entity_poly.pdbx_strand_id
1 'polypeptide(L)' 'SDNVLQEQLDIIDGYPPSMVASMCGDLRRGYPLEVPWFSGTIARLGKELNIPTPANGFVYAALKLFEHGRPIEAQI' A
#
# COMPACT_ATOMS: atom_id res chain seq x y z
N SER A 1 5.29 19.18 -13.12
CA SER A 1 4.70 19.51 -14.43
C SER A 1 3.21 19.27 -14.34
N ASP A 2 2.42 19.79 -15.28
CA ASP A 2 0.98 19.51 -15.33
C ASP A 2 0.68 18.02 -15.64
N ASN A 3 1.70 17.22 -15.99
CA ASN A 3 1.56 15.83 -16.46
C ASN A 3 2.14 14.76 -15.52
N VAL A 4 2.61 15.11 -14.31
CA VAL A 4 3.27 14.14 -13.41
C VAL A 4 2.44 12.88 -13.19
N LEU A 5 1.11 13.01 -13.05
CA LEU A 5 0.24 11.85 -12.85
C LEU A 5 0.28 10.90 -14.05
N GLN A 6 0.15 11.44 -15.27
CA GLN A 6 0.16 10.62 -16.49
C GLN A 6 1.52 9.96 -16.68
N GLU A 7 2.61 10.69 -16.46
CA GLU A 7 3.97 10.16 -16.56
C GLU A 7 4.19 8.97 -15.60
N GLN A 8 3.64 9.01 -14.39
CA GLN A 8 3.73 7.88 -13.45
C GLN A 8 2.88 6.68 -13.90
N LEU A 9 1.69 6.91 -14.45
CA LEU A 9 0.84 5.84 -14.97
C LEU A 9 1.48 5.14 -16.17
N ASP A 10 2.06 5.91 -17.10
CA ASP A 10 2.75 5.36 -18.28
C ASP A 10 3.96 4.49 -17.88
N ILE A 11 4.68 4.87 -16.82
CA ILE A 11 5.78 4.05 -16.26
C ILE A 11 5.24 2.74 -15.71
N ILE A 12 4.12 2.78 -14.97
CA ILE A 12 3.48 1.59 -14.39
C ILE A 12 2.99 0.64 -15.50
N ASP A 13 2.36 1.19 -16.54
CA ASP A 13 1.86 0.42 -17.69
C ASP A 13 2.98 -0.20 -18.52
N GLY A 14 4.21 0.34 -18.44
CA GLY A 14 5.40 -0.19 -19.10
C GLY A 14 6.04 -1.40 -18.41
N TYR A 15 5.61 -1.77 -17.19
CA TYR A 15 6.20 -2.91 -16.48
C TYR A 15 5.80 -4.27 -17.07
N PRO A 16 6.64 -5.32 -16.90
CA PRO A 16 6.27 -6.67 -17.32
C PRO A 16 4.95 -7.14 -16.69
N PRO A 17 4.10 -7.90 -17.41
CA PRO A 17 2.80 -8.36 -16.88
C PRO A 17 2.88 -9.19 -15.59
N SER A 18 4.04 -9.82 -15.33
CA SER A 18 4.30 -10.61 -14.13
C SER A 18 4.82 -9.79 -12.95
N MET A 19 5.14 -8.51 -13.15
CA MET A 19 5.68 -7.66 -12.10
C MET A 19 4.59 -7.35 -11.07
N VAL A 20 4.96 -7.41 -9.80
CA VAL A 20 4.12 -6.98 -8.67
C VAL A 20 4.96 -6.11 -7.74
N ALA A 21 4.31 -5.19 -7.04
CA ALA A 21 4.96 -4.41 -5.99
C ALA A 21 5.53 -5.34 -4.89
N SER A 22 6.63 -4.94 -4.26
CA SER A 22 7.30 -5.75 -3.21
C SER A 22 6.32 -6.20 -2.12
N MET A 23 5.56 -5.25 -1.54
CA MET A 23 4.57 -5.53 -0.50
C MET A 23 3.45 -6.48 -0.96
N CYS A 24 3.11 -6.52 -2.25
CA CYS A 24 2.19 -7.54 -2.79
C CYS A 24 2.84 -8.93 -2.80
N GLY A 25 4.14 -9.01 -3.12
CA GLY A 25 4.91 -10.23 -3.01
C GLY A 25 5.02 -10.72 -1.57
N ASP A 26 5.26 -9.81 -0.62
CA ASP A 26 5.33 -10.12 0.80
C ASP A 26 3.98 -10.63 1.33
N LEU A 27 2.88 -9.97 0.96
CA LEU A 27 1.53 -10.40 1.32
C LEU A 27 1.23 -11.82 0.83
N ARG A 28 1.56 -12.12 -0.42
CA ARG A 28 1.37 -13.47 -1.01
C ARG A 28 2.19 -14.53 -0.28
N ARG A 29 3.40 -14.21 0.16
CA ARG A 29 4.29 -15.11 0.91
C ARG A 29 3.97 -15.18 2.41
N GLY A 30 3.17 -14.25 2.92
CA GLY A 30 2.83 -14.14 4.34
C GLY A 30 3.90 -13.43 5.17
N TYR A 31 4.77 -12.64 4.54
CA TYR A 31 5.79 -11.85 5.22
C TYR A 31 5.23 -10.54 5.80
N PRO A 32 5.89 -9.96 6.82
CA PRO A 32 5.55 -8.67 7.38
C PRO A 32 5.41 -7.59 6.32
N LEU A 33 4.35 -6.78 6.41
CA LEU A 33 4.14 -5.66 5.52
C LEU A 33 4.60 -4.35 6.15
N GLU A 34 5.24 -3.54 5.32
CA GLU A 34 5.61 -2.15 5.63
C GLU A 34 4.42 -1.16 5.58
N VAL A 35 3.17 -1.66 5.49
CA VAL A 35 1.96 -0.83 5.33
C VAL A 35 1.76 0.27 6.40
N PRO A 36 2.17 0.11 7.68
CA PRO A 36 2.08 1.21 8.65
C PRO A 36 2.99 2.38 8.28
N TRP A 37 4.16 2.09 7.71
CA TRP A 37 5.15 3.09 7.34
C TRP A 37 4.79 3.83 6.05
N PHE A 38 4.03 3.19 5.15
CA PHE A 38 3.50 3.81 3.92
C PHE A 38 2.10 4.43 4.13
N SER A 39 1.03 3.69 3.82
CA SER A 39 -0.34 4.21 3.88
C SER A 39 -0.77 4.61 5.28
N GLY A 40 -0.26 3.94 6.32
CA GLY A 40 -0.50 4.32 7.71
C GLY A 40 0.03 5.72 8.03
N THR A 41 1.26 6.02 7.62
CA THR A 41 1.88 7.35 7.76
C THR A 41 1.07 8.43 7.04
N ILE A 42 0.66 8.21 5.79
CA ILE A 42 -0.12 9.20 5.04
C ILE A 42 -1.50 9.41 5.67
N ALA A 43 -2.17 8.35 6.13
CA ALA A 43 -3.44 8.46 6.83
C ALA A 43 -3.31 9.28 8.13
N ARG A 44 -2.26 9.03 8.91
CA ARG A 44 -1.97 9.77 10.15
C ARG A 44 -1.68 11.25 9.86
N LEU A 45 -0.76 11.54 8.94
CA LEU A 45 -0.40 12.92 8.58
C LEU A 45 -1.58 13.69 7.99
N GLY A 46 -2.39 13.04 7.16
CA GLY A 46 -3.62 13.64 6.62
C GLY A 46 -4.57 14.09 7.73
N LYS A 47 -4.74 13.26 8.77
CA LYS A 47 -5.54 13.63 9.95
C LYS A 47 -4.94 14.81 10.72
N GLU A 48 -3.63 14.80 10.96
CA GLU A 48 -2.93 15.89 11.66
C GLU A 48 -3.00 17.23 10.91
N LEU A 49 -2.98 17.19 9.59
CA LEU A 49 -2.99 18.37 8.71
C LEU A 49 -4.39 18.74 8.19
N ASN A 50 -5.44 18.04 8.61
CA ASN A 50 -6.81 18.18 8.09
C ASN A 50 -6.93 18.03 6.56
N ILE A 51 -6.15 17.11 5.97
CA ILE A 51 -6.18 16.75 4.55
C ILE A 51 -6.83 15.35 4.41
N PRO A 52 -7.97 15.22 3.71
CA PRO A 52 -8.59 13.92 3.48
C PRO A 52 -7.70 12.98 2.66
N THR A 53 -7.45 11.76 3.18
CA THR A 53 -6.63 10.73 2.53
C THR A 53 -7.38 9.39 2.39
N PRO A 54 -8.58 9.37 1.78
CA PRO A 54 -9.48 8.20 1.81
C PRO A 54 -8.86 6.93 1.22
N ALA A 55 -8.07 7.04 0.14
CA ALA A 55 -7.39 5.90 -0.47
C ALA A 55 -6.36 5.25 0.48
N ASN A 56 -5.53 6.06 1.14
CA ASN A 56 -4.54 5.55 2.10
C ASN A 56 -5.22 4.99 3.35
N GLY A 57 -6.31 5.62 3.82
CA GLY A 57 -7.12 5.11 4.92
C GLY A 57 -7.70 3.72 4.62
N PHE A 58 -8.24 3.53 3.41
CA PHE A 58 -8.75 2.24 2.97
C PHE A 58 -7.65 1.17 2.88
N VAL A 59 -6.53 1.48 2.20
CA VAL A 59 -5.41 0.54 2.04
C VAL A 59 -4.84 0.12 3.40
N TYR A 60 -4.63 1.08 4.31
CA TYR A 60 -4.14 0.77 5.66
C TYR A 60 -5.15 -0.10 6.42
N ALA A 61 -6.44 0.22 6.40
CA ALA A 61 -7.46 -0.57 7.07
C ALA A 61 -7.54 -2.01 6.55
N ALA A 62 -7.42 -2.20 5.24
CA ALA A 62 -7.47 -3.52 4.61
C ALA A 62 -6.26 -4.40 4.92
N LEU A 63 -5.08 -3.79 5.11
CA LEU A 63 -3.81 -4.53 5.18
C LEU A 63 -3.12 -4.52 6.55
N LYS A 64 -3.55 -3.66 7.50
CA LYS A 64 -2.85 -3.51 8.80
C LYS A 64 -2.71 -4.81 9.60
N LEU A 65 -3.60 -5.78 9.42
CA LEU A 65 -3.50 -7.07 10.12
C LEU A 65 -2.26 -7.87 9.68
N PHE A 66 -1.71 -7.59 8.50
CA PHE A 66 -0.53 -8.25 7.95
C PHE A 66 0.79 -7.54 8.30
N GLU A 67 0.77 -6.52 9.16
CA GLU A 67 1.97 -5.80 9.60
C GLU A 67 3.07 -6.74 10.12
N HIS A 68 2.68 -7.80 10.82
CA HIS A 68 3.61 -8.78 11.39
C HIS A 68 3.65 -10.10 10.59
N GLY A 69 3.16 -10.09 9.34
CA GLY A 69 3.03 -11.26 8.48
C GLY A 69 1.62 -11.85 8.54
N ARG A 70 1.43 -13.03 7.97
CA ARG A 70 0.10 -13.68 7.90
C ARG A 70 -0.48 -13.86 9.32
N PRO A 71 -1.66 -13.28 9.62
CA PRO A 71 -2.34 -13.48 10.90
C PRO A 71 -2.61 -14.96 11.14
N ILE A 72 -2.59 -15.38 12.41
CA ILE A 72 -2.91 -16.77 12.80
C ILE A 72 -4.35 -17.10 12.37
N GLU A 73 -5.26 -16.14 12.49
CA GLU A 73 -6.67 -16.26 12.11
C GLU A 73 -6.89 -16.39 10.59
N ALA A 74 -5.86 -16.07 9.79
CA ALA A 74 -5.87 -16.20 8.34
C ALA A 74 -5.18 -17.49 7.85
N GLN A 75 -4.79 -18.39 8.76
CA GLN A 75 -4.28 -19.73 8.47
C GLN A 75 -5.45 -20.72 8.48
N ILE A 76 -6.21 -20.77 7.38
CA ILE A 76 -7.16 -21.86 7.10
C ILE A 76 -6.45 -22.92 6.27
#